data_AF-A0A354J128-F1
#
_entry.id   AF-A0A354J128-F1
#
_cell.length_a   1.000
_cell.length_b   1.000
_cell.length_c   1.000
_cell.angle_alpha   90.00
_cell.angle_beta   90.00
_cell.angle_gamma   90.00
#
_symmetry.space_group_name_H-M   'P 1'
#
loop_
_entity.id
_entity.type
_entity.pdbx_description
1 polymer ?
#
loop_
_entity_poly.entity_id
_entity_poly.type
_entity_poly.pdbx_seq_one_letter_code
_entity_poly.pdbx_strand_id
1 'polypeptide(L)'
;MSKPQMIIGMHLGNGYGSQPDAWRMPWVDPRNYASFDARVRHAQAAERGKLQFLFLPDGPGHVGDIEHEAPHFNLDVMMTLAAVARGTGR
;
A
#
# COMPACT_ATOMS: atom_id res chain seq x y z
N MET A 1 -6.01 29.92 20.67
CA MET A 1 -5.05 29.18 19.84
C MET A 1 -5.52 27.74 19.73
N SER A 2 -5.62 27.16 18.53
CA SER A 2 -5.96 25.74 18.36
C SER A 2 -4.79 24.85 18.79
N LYS A 3 -5.07 23.68 19.37
CA LYS A 3 -4.03 22.70 19.70
C LYS A 3 -3.46 22.11 18.40
N PRO A 4 -2.12 21.98 18.26
CA PRO A 4 -1.52 21.27 17.14
C PRO A 4 -2.13 19.86 17.01
N GLN A 5 -2.41 19.44 15.78
CA GLN A 5 -2.91 18.10 15.48
C GLN A 5 -1.78 17.30 14.85
N MET A 6 -1.56 16.07 15.34
CA MET A 6 -0.60 15.14 14.74
C MET A 6 -1.13 14.66 13.39
N ILE A 7 -0.25 14.60 12.39
CA ILE A 7 -0.53 14.01 11.08
C ILE A 7 0.12 12.62 11.04
N ILE A 8 -0.67 11.63 10.65
CA ILE A 8 -0.32 10.22 10.52
C ILE A 8 -0.68 9.79 9.10
N GLY A 9 0.35 9.45 8.32
CA GLY A 9 0.20 8.84 7.00
C GLY A 9 0.42 7.33 7.06
N MET A 10 -0.12 6.60 6.08
CA MET A 10 0.18 5.18 5.89
C MET A 10 1.04 4.97 4.65
N HIS A 11 2.14 4.26 4.81
CA HIS A 11 2.87 3.70 3.68
C HIS A 11 2.06 2.53 3.07
N LEU A 12 1.67 2.67 1.81
CA LEU A 12 0.96 1.67 1.03
C LEU A 12 1.88 1.11 -0.08
N GLY A 13 2.90 0.35 0.36
CA GLY A 13 4.04 -0.11 -0.46
C GLY A 13 3.73 -1.22 -1.46
N ASN A 14 4.38 -2.40 -1.35
CA ASN A 14 4.28 -3.50 -2.34
C ASN A 14 3.07 -4.45 -2.15
N GLY A 15 2.23 -4.21 -1.14
CA GLY A 15 0.99 -4.96 -0.89
C GLY A 15 1.13 -6.08 0.14
N TYR A 16 2.34 -6.30 0.67
CA TYR A 16 2.62 -7.33 1.67
C TYR A 16 2.84 -6.74 3.06
N GLY A 17 3.49 -5.58 3.14
CA GLY A 17 3.87 -4.91 4.39
C GLY A 17 5.18 -4.13 4.21
N SER A 18 5.72 -3.60 5.31
CA SER A 18 6.97 -2.85 5.30
C SER A 18 8.23 -3.71 5.51
N GLN A 19 8.05 -4.96 5.95
CA GLN A 19 9.17 -5.87 6.20
C GLN A 19 9.51 -6.63 4.90
N PRO A 20 10.80 -6.87 4.60
CA PRO A 20 11.22 -7.59 3.38
C PRO A 20 10.51 -8.93 3.18
N ASP A 21 10.34 -9.70 4.26
CA ASP A 21 9.72 -11.03 4.24
C ASP A 21 8.21 -11.04 4.54
N ALA A 22 7.55 -9.88 4.59
CA ALA A 22 6.13 -9.83 4.94
C ALA A 22 5.25 -10.69 4.01
N TRP A 23 5.67 -10.88 2.75
CA TRP A 23 5.00 -11.70 1.74
C TRP A 23 4.98 -13.19 2.06
N ARG A 24 5.86 -13.66 2.96
CA ARG A 24 5.95 -15.08 3.39
C ARG A 24 5.05 -15.39 4.59
N MET A 25 4.44 -14.38 5.20
CA MET A 25 3.60 -14.61 6.37
C MET A 25 2.31 -15.33 5.98
N PRO A 26 1.85 -16.33 6.76
CA PRO A 26 0.75 -17.20 6.34
C PRO A 26 -0.61 -16.50 6.21
N TRP A 27 -0.74 -15.27 6.71
CA TRP A 27 -1.95 -14.44 6.59
C TRP A 27 -1.85 -13.36 5.49
N VAL A 28 -0.73 -13.29 4.77
CA VAL A 28 -0.55 -12.36 3.65
C VAL A 28 -0.80 -13.11 2.34
N ASP A 29 -1.72 -12.61 1.53
CA ASP A 29 -2.00 -13.20 0.21
C ASP A 29 -0.85 -12.83 -0.76
N PRO A 30 -0.11 -13.81 -1.31
CA PRO A 30 1.00 -13.55 -2.23
C PRO A 30 0.54 -12.87 -3.53
N ARG A 31 -0.76 -12.87 -3.84
CA ARG A 31 -1.32 -12.19 -5.02
C ARG A 31 -1.57 -10.70 -4.80
N ASN A 32 -1.42 -10.20 -3.56
CA ASN A 32 -1.66 -8.79 -3.25
C ASN A 32 -0.76 -7.83 -4.05
N TYR A 33 0.41 -8.29 -4.50
CA TYR A 33 1.32 -7.52 -5.34
C TYR A 33 0.67 -7.04 -6.64
N ALA A 34 -0.29 -7.77 -7.21
CA ALA A 34 -0.97 -7.36 -8.45
C ALA A 34 -2.45 -7.02 -8.24
N SER A 35 -2.91 -6.85 -7.00
CA SER A 35 -4.33 -6.68 -6.68
C SER A 35 -4.68 -5.24 -6.33
N PHE A 36 -5.44 -4.57 -7.21
CA PHE A 36 -6.07 -3.29 -6.89
C PHE A 36 -7.06 -3.41 -5.73
N ASP A 37 -7.82 -4.51 -5.66
CA ASP A 37 -8.79 -4.76 -4.58
C ASP A 37 -8.11 -4.82 -3.20
N ALA A 38 -6.93 -5.44 -3.12
CA ALA A 38 -6.13 -5.41 -1.89
C ALA A 38 -5.73 -3.98 -1.50
N ARG A 39 -5.36 -3.14 -2.47
CA ARG A 39 -4.99 -1.74 -2.22
C ARG A 39 -6.18 -0.92 -1.74
N VAL A 40 -7.32 -1.08 -2.38
CA VAL A 40 -8.58 -0.45 -1.97
C VAL A 40 -8.96 -0.88 -0.55
N ARG A 41 -8.89 -2.17 -0.23
CA ARG A 41 -9.20 -2.69 1.12
C ARG A 41 -8.28 -2.10 2.19
N HIS A 42 -6.99 -1.94 1.90
CA HIS A 42 -6.04 -1.29 2.82
C HIS A 42 -6.28 0.21 2.95
N ALA A 43 -6.57 0.91 1.85
CA ALA A 43 -6.95 2.31 1.86
C ALA A 43 -8.22 2.57 2.69
N GLN A 44 -9.25 1.74 2.54
CA GLN A 44 -10.46 1.78 3.36
C GLN A 44 -10.16 1.54 4.85
N ALA A 45 -9.18 0.68 5.17
CA ALA A 45 -8.76 0.48 6.56
C ALA A 45 -8.09 1.74 7.14
N ALA A 46 -7.22 2.39 6.37
CA ALA A 46 -6.61 3.66 6.73
C ALA A 46 -7.65 4.78 6.91
N GLU A 47 -8.63 4.86 6.01
CA GLU A 47 -9.75 5.81 6.09
C GLU A 47 -10.59 5.60 7.36
N ARG A 48 -10.95 4.34 7.68
CA ARG A 48 -11.62 4.00 8.95
C ARG A 48 -10.77 4.39 10.17
N GLY A 49 -9.45 4.26 10.05
CA GLY A 49 -8.46 4.67 11.06
C GLY A 49 -8.20 6.18 11.13
N LYS A 50 -8.83 6.99 10.26
CA LYS A 50 -8.65 8.45 10.15
C LYS A 50 -7.20 8.85 9.88
N LEU A 51 -6.46 8.05 9.11
CA LEU A 51 -5.13 8.44 8.62
C LEU A 51 -5.29 9.55 7.58
N GLN A 52 -4.39 10.53 7.61
CA GLN A 52 -4.55 11.77 6.83
C GLN A 52 -4.19 11.59 5.36
N PHE A 53 -3.28 10.67 5.05
CA PHE A 53 -2.88 10.41 3.66
C PHE A 53 -2.28 9.02 3.50
N LEU A 54 -2.27 8.56 2.26
CA LEU A 54 -1.57 7.37 1.80
C LEU A 54 -0.31 7.80 1.06
N PHE A 55 0.81 7.16 1.38
CA PHE A 55 2.07 7.34 0.68
C PHE A 55 2.39 6.08 -0.13
N LEU A 56 2.49 6.22 -1.45
CA LEU A 56 2.78 5.14 -2.38
C LEU A 56 4.17 5.40 -2.98
N PRO A 57 5.24 4.78 -2.48
CA PRO A 57 6.53 4.85 -3.14
C PRO A 57 6.47 4.08 -4.45
N ASP A 58 7.09 4.64 -5.47
CA ASP A 58 7.16 4.05 -6.80
C ASP A 58 8.54 4.31 -7.43
N GLY A 59 8.88 3.51 -8.44
CA GLY A 59 10.13 3.60 -9.16
C GLY A 59 10.09 2.77 -10.46
N PRO A 60 10.74 3.22 -11.55
CA PRO A 60 10.66 2.58 -12.86
C PRO A 60 11.58 1.34 -12.97
N GLY A 61 11.51 0.42 -12.00
CA GLY A 61 12.38 -0.75 -11.93
C GLY A 61 11.68 -1.97 -11.38
N HIS A 62 12.10 -3.14 -11.85
CA HIS A 62 11.66 -4.44 -11.32
C HIS A 62 12.88 -5.23 -10.85
N VAL A 63 12.81 -5.74 -9.61
CA VAL A 63 13.77 -6.71 -9.07
C VAL A 63 13.05 -8.04 -9.03
N GLY A 64 13.53 -9.00 -9.82
CA GLY A 64 12.88 -10.30 -10.07
C GLY A 64 13.48 -11.47 -9.31
N ASP A 65 14.14 -11.24 -8.17
CA ASP A 65 14.68 -12.32 -7.32
C ASP A 65 13.63 -12.81 -6.34
N ILE A 66 12.64 -13.55 -6.84
CA ILE A 66 11.56 -14.10 -6.00
C ILE A 66 12.02 -15.22 -5.05
N GLU A 67 13.24 -15.76 -5.24
CA GLU A 67 13.79 -16.76 -4.33
C GLU A 67 14.15 -16.13 -2.98
N HIS A 68 14.65 -14.89 -3.00
CA HIS A 68 15.16 -14.20 -1.81
C HIS A 68 14.37 -12.94 -1.43
N GLU A 69 13.74 -12.24 -2.36
CA GLU A 69 13.10 -10.95 -2.13
C GLU A 69 11.68 -10.87 -2.71
N ALA A 70 10.81 -10.08 -2.06
CA ALA A 70 9.53 -9.72 -2.64
C ALA A 70 9.76 -8.69 -3.76
N PRO A 71 9.00 -8.75 -4.87
CA PRO A 71 9.00 -7.67 -5.85
C PRO A 71 8.76 -6.30 -5.21
N HIS A 72 9.67 -5.34 -5.46
CA HIS A 72 9.68 -4.03 -4.79
C HIS A 72 8.59 -3.08 -5.28
N PHE A 73 8.62 -2.72 -6.57
CA PHE A 73 7.62 -1.88 -7.23
C PHE A 73 6.65 -2.75 -8.03
N ASN A 74 5.39 -2.34 -8.11
CA ASN A 74 4.31 -3.22 -8.53
C ASN A 74 3.37 -2.61 -9.58
N LEU A 75 2.23 -2.08 -9.14
CA LEU A 75 1.19 -1.51 -9.97
C LEU A 75 1.57 -0.05 -10.21
N ASP A 76 1.27 0.45 -11.41
CA ASP A 76 1.42 1.88 -11.71
C ASP A 76 0.72 2.73 -10.63
N VAL A 77 1.45 3.70 -10.08
CA VAL A 77 0.97 4.50 -8.96
C VAL A 77 -0.27 5.31 -9.31
N MET A 78 -0.38 5.80 -10.55
CA MET A 78 -1.52 6.61 -10.99
C MET A 78 -2.78 5.76 -11.16
N MET A 79 -2.63 4.54 -11.70
CA MET A 79 -3.73 3.56 -11.76
C MET A 79 -4.16 3.10 -10.38
N THR A 80 -3.20 2.90 -9.47
CA THR A 80 -3.50 2.53 -8.08
C THR A 80 -4.26 3.64 -7.36
N LEU A 81 -3.83 4.90 -7.52
CA LEU A 81 -4.52 6.05 -6.96
C LEU A 81 -5.93 6.21 -7.53
N ALA A 82 -6.13 5.99 -8.83
CA ALA A 82 -7.46 6.03 -9.44
C ALA A 82 -8.40 4.96 -8.86
N ALA A 83 -7.91 3.74 -8.67
CA ALA A 83 -8.67 2.66 -8.05
C ALA A 83 -9.00 2.95 -6.58
N VAL A 84 -8.04 3.47 -5.81
CA VAL A 84 -8.24 3.87 -4.41
C VAL A 84 -9.26 5.00 -4.31
N ALA A 85 -9.13 6.06 -5.11
CA ALA A 85 -10.05 7.18 -5.12
C ALA A 85 -11.49 6.76 -5.42
N ARG A 86 -11.69 5.75 -6.27
CA ARG A 86 -13.01 5.15 -6.51
C ARG A 86 -13.55 4.37 -5.31
N GLY A 87 -12.66 3.76 -4.51
CA GLY A 87 -13.01 2.86 -3.41
C GLY A 87 -13.09 3.51 -2.03
N THR A 88 -12.74 4.78 -1.90
CA THR A 88 -12.79 5.60 -0.66
C THR A 88 -13.60 6.87 -0.88
N GLY A 89 -13.91 7.62 0.18
CA GLY A 89 -14.81 8.78 0.11
C GLY A 89 -14.39 10.02 0.91
N ARG A 90 -13.22 10.00 1.55
CA ARG A 90 -12.69 11.12 2.34
C ARG A 90 -11.31 11.57 1.89
#